data_AF-A0A0J6K0H4-F1
#
_entry.id   AF-A0A0J6K0H4-F1
#
_cell.length_a   1.000
_cell.length_b   1.000
_cell.length_c   1.000
_cell.angle_alpha   90.00
_cell.angle_beta   90.00
_cell.angle_gamma   90.00
#
_symmetry.space_group_name_H-M   'P 1'
#
loop_
_entity.id
_entity.type
_entity.pdbx_description
1 polymer ?
#
loop_
_entity_poly.entity_id
_entity_poly.type
_entity_poly.pdbx_seq_one_letter_code
_entity_poly.pdbx_strand_id
1 'polypeptide(L)'
;MSPVHKWEITVAAGGYYPDLAHNFFGNDIDLGYENDHIGMQFYAYSRHIDELDDPEHVSQRLYSLQLLLNGALRAATGNINSMPIQFLGFSAHEDGGFHSISAQQIEEHPFSRNPRIDQIHTRYENPRQRYPSHLLYLCKHDPDLRDLLFLLGLISTCTTLEKVLTWSTLYKILDSVKHHAKAMGAAIDAFADPEQLSLFTAACNNTSILGIYARHGASENPPPKRVMTDIAEASALIAGMTARFCRSYIAAKHP
;
A
#
# COMPACT_ATOMS: atom_id res chain seq x y z
N MET A 1 -6.67 -10.20 -31.64
CA MET A 1 -7.31 -10.76 -30.45
C MET A 1 -7.94 -9.59 -29.71
N SER A 2 -9.22 -9.65 -29.34
CA SER A 2 -9.76 -8.63 -28.41
C SER A 2 -8.91 -8.67 -27.14
N PRO A 3 -8.52 -7.51 -26.60
CA PRO A 3 -7.72 -7.49 -25.38
C PRO A 3 -8.53 -8.13 -24.25
N VAL A 4 -7.84 -8.91 -23.41
CA VAL A 4 -8.43 -9.58 -22.24
C VAL A 4 -8.94 -8.56 -21.21
N HIS A 5 -8.44 -7.32 -21.30
CA HIS A 5 -8.78 -6.18 -20.47
C HIS A 5 -9.29 -5.03 -21.32
N LYS A 6 -10.18 -4.21 -20.76
CA LYS A 6 -10.66 -2.99 -21.41
C LYS A 6 -9.60 -1.88 -21.33
N TRP A 7 -8.93 -1.80 -20.18
CA TRP A 7 -8.02 -0.73 -19.83
C TRP A 7 -6.58 -1.22 -19.68
N GLU A 8 -5.64 -0.51 -20.28
CA GLU A 8 -4.21 -0.65 -20.03
C GLU A 8 -3.75 0.48 -19.10
N ILE A 9 -2.95 0.17 -18.09
CA ILE A 9 -2.45 1.13 -17.11
C ILE A 9 -0.97 1.38 -17.37
N THR A 10 -0.57 2.63 -17.56
CA THR A 10 0.85 3.02 -17.64
C THR A 10 1.45 3.11 -16.25
N VAL A 11 2.63 2.49 -16.04
CA VAL A 11 3.25 2.36 -14.72
C VAL A 11 4.64 3.01 -14.69
N ALA A 12 4.95 3.70 -13.59
CA ALA A 12 6.31 4.05 -13.18
C ALA A 12 6.69 3.26 -11.92
N ALA A 13 7.86 2.63 -11.95
CA ALA A 13 8.38 1.83 -10.84
C ALA A 13 9.91 1.76 -10.91
N GLY A 14 10.54 1.18 -9.87
CA GLY A 14 11.97 0.91 -9.87
C GLY A 14 12.34 -0.32 -10.71
N GLY A 15 13.64 -0.55 -10.90
CA GLY A 15 14.18 -1.70 -11.67
C GLY A 15 13.85 -3.09 -11.11
N TYR A 16 13.17 -3.18 -9.97
CA TYR A 16 12.64 -4.43 -9.41
C TYR A 16 11.32 -4.87 -10.08
N TYR A 17 10.66 -3.99 -10.85
CA TYR A 17 9.34 -4.25 -11.41
C TYR A 17 9.28 -5.48 -12.35
N PRO A 18 10.26 -5.76 -13.22
CA PRO A 18 10.24 -6.99 -14.03
C PRO A 18 10.20 -8.27 -13.19
N ASP A 19 11.00 -8.34 -12.13
CA ASP A 19 11.00 -9.50 -11.21
C ASP A 19 9.65 -9.60 -10.47
N LEU A 20 9.10 -8.46 -10.07
CA LEU A 20 7.77 -8.42 -9.47
C LEU A 20 6.70 -8.94 -10.44
N ALA A 21 6.73 -8.54 -11.71
CA ALA A 21 5.77 -8.99 -12.71
C ALA A 21 5.80 -10.51 -12.93
N HIS A 22 6.96 -11.15 -12.78
CA HIS A 22 7.09 -12.62 -12.84
C HIS A 22 6.67 -13.33 -11.56
N ASN A 23 6.62 -12.62 -10.43
CA ASN A 23 6.45 -13.20 -9.10
C ASN A 23 5.23 -12.67 -8.33
N PHE A 24 4.38 -11.87 -8.97
CA PHE A 24 3.13 -11.37 -8.40
C PHE A 24 1.96 -12.14 -9.02
N PHE A 25 1.31 -12.97 -8.21
CA PHE A 25 0.30 -13.93 -8.64
C PHE A 25 -1.11 -13.48 -8.26
N GLY A 26 -2.13 -14.13 -8.83
CA GLY A 26 -3.54 -13.79 -8.64
C GLY A 26 -4.12 -12.99 -9.80
N ASN A 27 -5.41 -12.65 -9.68
CA ASN A 27 -6.20 -12.04 -10.76
C ASN A 27 -6.60 -10.58 -10.50
N ASP A 28 -6.20 -10.04 -9.34
CA ASP A 28 -6.64 -8.73 -8.87
C ASP A 28 -5.90 -7.60 -9.63
N ILE A 29 -4.59 -7.75 -9.81
CA ILE A 29 -3.73 -6.85 -10.60
C ILE A 29 -2.71 -7.69 -11.35
N ASP A 30 -2.79 -7.64 -12.68
CA ASP A 30 -1.82 -8.25 -13.59
C ASP A 30 -0.73 -7.23 -13.91
N LEU A 31 0.55 -7.57 -13.73
CA LEU A 31 1.70 -6.69 -13.96
C LEU A 31 2.45 -7.14 -15.21
N GLY A 32 2.85 -6.21 -16.06
CA GLY A 32 3.55 -6.51 -17.32
C GLY A 32 4.64 -5.49 -17.63
N TYR A 33 5.62 -5.92 -18.43
CA TYR A 33 6.66 -5.02 -18.94
C TYR A 33 7.10 -5.48 -20.32
N GLU A 34 7.52 -4.53 -21.16
CA GLU A 34 8.31 -4.82 -22.35
C GLU A 34 9.68 -4.17 -22.21
N ASN A 35 10.65 -4.82 -22.83
CA ASN A 35 12.01 -4.35 -22.91
C ASN A 35 12.43 -4.40 -24.36
N ASP A 36 12.42 -3.25 -25.01
CA ASP A 36 12.76 -3.13 -26.42
C ASP A 36 13.96 -2.18 -26.62
N HIS A 37 14.21 -1.81 -27.88
CA HIS A 37 15.29 -0.91 -28.26
C HIS A 37 15.10 0.55 -27.79
N ILE A 38 13.89 0.94 -27.37
CA ILE A 38 13.54 2.28 -26.89
C ILE A 38 13.65 2.33 -25.35
N GLY A 39 13.51 1.18 -24.69
CA GLY A 39 13.82 1.02 -23.27
C GLY A 39 12.86 0.05 -22.60
N MET A 40 12.78 0.18 -21.28
CA MET A 40 11.88 -0.63 -20.47
C MET A 40 10.60 0.15 -20.18
N GLN A 41 9.46 -0.42 -20.52
CA GLN A 41 8.14 0.13 -20.26
C GLN A 41 7.37 -0.79 -19.33
N PHE A 42 6.60 -0.21 -18.41
CA PHE A 42 5.83 -0.95 -17.41
C PHE A 42 4.34 -0.68 -17.59
N TYR A 43 3.55 -1.74 -17.46
CA TYR A 43 2.10 -1.71 -17.54
C TYR A 43 1.48 -2.53 -16.43
N ALA A 44 0.22 -2.27 -16.16
CA ALA A 44 -0.62 -3.10 -15.33
C ALA A 44 -2.02 -3.22 -15.93
N TYR A 45 -2.77 -4.21 -15.46
CA TYR A 45 -4.17 -4.45 -15.83
C TYR A 45 -4.95 -4.90 -14.60
N SER A 46 -6.26 -4.63 -14.57
CA SER A 46 -7.12 -5.13 -13.49
C SER A 46 -8.55 -5.33 -13.97
N ARG A 47 -9.10 -6.51 -13.72
CA ARG A 47 -10.52 -6.82 -14.04
C ARG A 47 -11.50 -6.04 -13.18
N HIS A 48 -11.04 -5.49 -12.06
CA HIS A 48 -11.89 -4.69 -11.18
C HIS A 48 -12.26 -3.33 -11.76
N ILE A 49 -11.63 -2.90 -12.85
CA ILE A 49 -11.97 -1.67 -13.57
C ILE A 49 -12.60 -1.91 -14.95
N ASP A 50 -12.58 -3.15 -15.45
CA ASP A 50 -13.09 -3.48 -16.79
C ASP A 50 -14.60 -3.29 -16.92
N GLU A 51 -15.35 -3.37 -15.80
CA GLU A 51 -16.79 -3.11 -15.74
C GLU A 51 -17.14 -1.61 -15.68
N LEU A 52 -16.14 -0.74 -15.55
CA LEU A 52 -16.34 0.70 -15.40
C LEU A 52 -16.20 1.41 -16.75
N ASP A 53 -17.15 2.31 -17.03
CA ASP A 53 -17.16 3.14 -18.24
C ASP A 53 -16.74 4.58 -17.99
N ASP A 54 -16.93 5.08 -16.77
CA ASP A 54 -16.56 6.44 -16.37
C ASP A 54 -15.07 6.53 -16.02
N PRO A 55 -14.26 7.32 -16.76
CA PRO A 55 -12.84 7.48 -16.47
C PRO A 55 -12.55 8.05 -15.07
N GLU A 56 -13.43 8.88 -14.50
CA GLU A 56 -13.22 9.41 -13.15
C GLU A 56 -13.29 8.29 -12.10
N HIS A 57 -14.29 7.42 -12.22
CA HIS A 57 -14.42 6.24 -11.37
C HIS A 57 -13.28 5.23 -11.59
N VAL A 58 -12.85 4.99 -12.85
CA VAL A 58 -11.67 4.16 -13.14
C VAL A 58 -10.44 4.71 -12.45
N SER A 59 -10.20 6.02 -12.57
CA SER A 59 -9.08 6.72 -11.94
C SER A 59 -9.08 6.56 -10.41
N GLN A 60 -10.23 6.75 -9.77
CA GLN A 60 -10.39 6.58 -8.32
C GLN A 60 -10.09 5.14 -7.88
N ARG A 61 -10.62 4.14 -8.59
CA ARG A 61 -10.41 2.73 -8.28
C ARG A 61 -8.95 2.33 -8.47
N LEU A 62 -8.33 2.77 -9.57
CA LEU A 62 -6.92 2.54 -9.86
C LEU A 62 -5.99 3.11 -8.79
N TYR A 63 -6.25 4.34 -8.34
CA TYR A 63 -5.50 4.94 -7.24
C TYR A 63 -5.59 4.09 -5.96
N SER A 64 -6.79 3.61 -5.65
CA SER A 64 -7.02 2.78 -4.46
C SER A 64 -6.34 1.41 -4.56
N LEU A 65 -6.41 0.75 -5.72
CA LEU A 65 -5.69 -0.50 -6.00
C LEU A 65 -4.16 -0.31 -5.93
N GLN A 66 -3.64 0.81 -6.44
CA GLN A 66 -2.22 1.15 -6.34
C GLN A 66 -1.77 1.30 -4.89
N LEU A 67 -2.58 1.94 -4.04
CA LEU A 67 -2.27 2.06 -2.61
C LEU A 67 -2.21 0.68 -1.94
N LEU A 68 -3.18 -0.20 -2.22
CA LEU A 68 -3.18 -1.57 -1.67
C LEU A 68 -1.99 -2.39 -2.17
N LEU A 69 -1.63 -2.28 -3.45
CA LEU A 69 -0.45 -2.94 -4.02
C LEU A 69 0.83 -2.49 -3.31
N ASN A 70 1.06 -1.18 -3.21
CA ASN A 70 2.23 -0.65 -2.48
C ASN A 70 2.21 -1.05 -1.00
N GLY A 71 1.04 -1.02 -0.36
CA GLY A 71 0.85 -1.47 1.02
C GLY A 71 1.27 -2.93 1.21
N ALA A 72 0.83 -3.82 0.32
CA ALA A 72 1.18 -5.24 0.34
C ALA A 72 2.69 -5.46 0.15
N LEU A 73 3.32 -4.76 -0.79
CA LEU A 73 4.77 -4.83 -1.01
C LEU A 73 5.57 -4.35 0.21
N ARG A 74 5.14 -3.24 0.83
CA ARG A 74 5.76 -2.68 2.04
C ARG A 74 5.58 -3.59 3.25
N ALA A 75 4.39 -4.16 3.44
CA ALA A 75 4.12 -5.14 4.49
C ALA A 75 4.91 -6.45 4.29
N ALA A 76 5.14 -6.86 3.04
CA ALA A 76 5.92 -8.06 2.75
C ALA A 76 7.42 -7.87 3.05
N THR A 77 7.96 -6.71 2.68
CA THR A 77 9.39 -6.38 2.82
C THR A 77 9.75 -5.80 4.19
N GLY A 78 8.80 -5.17 4.88
CA GLY A 78 9.05 -4.38 6.09
C GLY A 78 9.83 -3.10 5.83
N ASN A 79 9.77 -2.57 4.60
CA ASN A 79 10.57 -1.43 4.17
C ASN A 79 9.74 -0.50 3.25
N ILE A 80 10.05 0.80 3.28
CA ILE A 80 9.47 1.84 2.42
C ILE A 80 10.45 2.43 1.41
N ASN A 81 11.73 2.02 1.44
CA ASN A 81 12.81 2.62 0.65
C ASN A 81 12.75 2.29 -0.84
N SER A 82 12.02 1.24 -1.24
CA SER A 82 11.80 0.94 -2.65
C SER A 82 10.91 2.01 -3.27
N MET A 83 11.29 2.49 -4.46
CA MET A 83 10.45 3.39 -5.26
C MET A 83 9.04 2.79 -5.37
N PRO A 84 7.98 3.48 -4.94
CA PRO A 84 6.62 2.94 -5.01
C PRO A 84 6.19 2.77 -6.47
N ILE A 85 5.29 1.83 -6.69
CA ILE A 85 4.61 1.68 -7.98
C ILE A 85 3.63 2.84 -8.12
N GLN A 86 3.73 3.57 -9.22
CA GLN A 86 2.83 4.66 -9.58
C GLN A 86 2.13 4.32 -10.87
N PHE A 87 0.80 4.31 -10.84
CA PHE A 87 -0.02 4.27 -12.04
C PHE A 87 -0.14 5.72 -12.52
N LEU A 88 0.41 6.00 -13.70
CA LEU A 88 0.50 7.36 -14.25
C LEU A 88 -0.78 7.75 -14.98
N GLY A 89 -1.41 6.77 -15.62
CA GLY A 89 -2.60 6.95 -16.42
C GLY A 89 -3.09 5.62 -16.96
N PHE A 90 -4.20 5.67 -17.68
CA PHE A 90 -4.80 4.51 -18.32
C PHE A 90 -5.42 4.90 -19.66
N SER A 91 -5.53 3.93 -20.55
CA SER A 91 -6.17 4.10 -21.86
C SER A 91 -7.06 2.90 -22.19
N ALA A 92 -8.18 3.18 -22.86
CA ALA A 92 -9.00 2.12 -23.45
C ALA A 92 -8.32 1.62 -24.71
N HIS A 93 -8.27 0.31 -24.91
CA HIS A 93 -7.71 -0.26 -26.14
C HIS A 93 -8.47 0.14 -27.41
N GLU A 94 -9.77 0.44 -27.30
CA GLU A 94 -10.63 0.71 -28.46
C GLU A 94 -10.50 2.16 -28.97
N ASP A 95 -10.41 3.14 -28.07
CA ASP A 95 -10.50 4.57 -28.43
C ASP A 95 -9.16 5.32 -28.30
N GLY A 96 -8.14 4.73 -27.68
CA GLY A 96 -6.80 5.32 -27.55
C GLY A 96 -6.71 6.59 -26.69
N GLY A 97 -7.80 7.00 -26.04
CA GLY A 97 -7.83 8.14 -25.12
C GLY A 97 -7.00 7.88 -23.88
N PHE A 98 -6.03 8.75 -23.59
CA PHE A 98 -5.22 8.68 -22.37
C PHE A 98 -5.85 9.52 -21.26
N HIS A 99 -6.04 8.91 -20.10
CA HIS A 99 -6.55 9.54 -18.90
C HIS A 99 -5.49 9.51 -17.80
N SER A 100 -5.19 10.65 -17.18
CA SER A 100 -4.28 10.69 -16.03
C SER A 100 -4.97 10.17 -14.77
N ILE A 101 -4.23 9.48 -13.92
CA ILE A 101 -4.76 9.05 -12.62
C ILE A 101 -4.70 10.22 -11.65
N SER A 102 -5.88 10.63 -11.20
CA SER A 102 -6.09 11.57 -10.11
C SER A 102 -7.31 11.15 -9.33
N ALA A 103 -7.19 11.12 -8.00
CA ALA A 103 -8.29 10.73 -7.13
C ALA A 103 -8.48 11.79 -6.06
N GLN A 104 -9.69 12.35 -6.00
CA GLN A 104 -10.08 13.28 -4.92
C GLN A 104 -10.39 12.54 -3.62
N GLN A 105 -10.67 11.24 -3.71
CA GLN A 105 -11.06 10.37 -2.61
C GLN A 105 -10.51 8.95 -2.83
N ILE A 106 -10.36 8.20 -1.74
CA ILE A 106 -10.01 6.79 -1.78
C ILE A 106 -11.31 5.99 -1.83
N GLU A 107 -11.40 5.03 -2.76
CA GLU A 107 -12.46 4.02 -2.74
C GLU A 107 -12.10 2.95 -1.71
N GLU A 108 -12.83 2.91 -0.59
CA GLU A 108 -12.56 1.99 0.52
C GLU A 108 -12.75 0.50 0.15
N HIS A 109 -13.51 0.23 -0.91
CA HIS A 109 -13.80 -1.12 -1.42
C HIS A 109 -13.51 -1.24 -2.94
N PRO A 110 -12.25 -1.15 -3.37
CA PRO A 110 -11.90 -1.00 -4.78
C PRO A 110 -11.96 -2.30 -5.59
N PHE A 111 -12.35 -3.41 -4.97
CA PHE A 111 -12.49 -4.70 -5.63
C PHE A 111 -13.92 -4.87 -6.13
N SER A 112 -14.08 -5.07 -7.45
CA SER A 112 -15.38 -5.45 -8.03
C SER A 112 -15.95 -6.69 -7.33
N ARG A 113 -17.28 -6.70 -7.17
CA ARG A 113 -18.05 -7.82 -6.59
C ARG A 113 -18.32 -8.93 -7.61
N ASN A 114 -17.81 -8.83 -8.84
CA ASN A 114 -18.01 -9.83 -9.87
C ASN A 114 -17.23 -11.13 -9.52
N PRO A 115 -17.92 -12.23 -9.15
CA PRO A 115 -17.27 -13.46 -8.72
C PRO A 115 -16.50 -14.16 -9.85
N ARG A 116 -16.74 -13.77 -11.11
CA ARG A 116 -16.03 -14.33 -12.27
C ARG A 116 -14.55 -13.98 -12.28
N ILE A 117 -14.16 -12.86 -11.65
CA ILE A 117 -12.74 -12.43 -11.59
C ILE A 117 -11.88 -13.50 -10.90
N ASP A 118 -12.38 -14.10 -9.82
CA ASP A 118 -11.68 -15.16 -9.08
C ASP A 118 -11.74 -16.53 -9.77
N GLN A 119 -12.62 -16.71 -10.76
CA GLN A 119 -12.79 -17.97 -11.51
C GLN A 119 -11.90 -18.04 -12.75
N ILE A 120 -11.26 -16.94 -13.14
CA ILE A 120 -10.40 -16.90 -14.32
C ILE A 120 -9.08 -17.57 -14.00
N HIS A 121 -8.78 -18.66 -14.70
CA HIS A 121 -7.51 -19.37 -14.57
C HIS A 121 -6.44 -18.66 -15.40
N THR A 122 -5.50 -17.98 -14.73
CA THR A 122 -4.29 -17.41 -15.35
C THR A 122 -3.09 -18.35 -15.13
N ARG A 123 -1.94 -18.09 -15.78
CA ARG A 123 -0.73 -18.93 -15.61
C ARG A 123 -0.16 -18.92 -14.17
N TYR A 124 -0.59 -17.98 -13.33
CA TYR A 124 -0.08 -17.69 -11.99
C TYR A 124 -1.22 -17.75 -10.94
N GLU A 125 -1.80 -18.94 -10.78
CA GLU A 125 -3.14 -19.11 -10.21
C GLU A 125 -3.29 -18.84 -8.72
N ASN A 126 -2.27 -19.13 -7.91
CA ASN A 126 -2.45 -19.15 -6.46
C ASN A 126 -1.77 -17.94 -5.78
N PRO A 127 -2.52 -16.89 -5.41
CA PRO A 127 -1.96 -15.73 -4.72
C PRO A 127 -1.30 -16.09 -3.38
N ARG A 128 -1.65 -17.24 -2.78
CA ARG A 128 -1.03 -17.72 -1.52
C ARG A 128 0.43 -18.12 -1.65
N GLN A 129 0.90 -18.43 -2.87
CA GLN A 129 2.30 -18.83 -3.09
C GLN A 129 3.30 -17.69 -2.92
N ARG A 130 2.83 -16.44 -3.06
CA ARG A 130 3.65 -15.24 -2.99
C ARG A 130 3.05 -14.30 -1.95
N TYR A 131 3.78 -14.06 -0.87
CA TYR A 131 3.28 -13.33 0.28
C TYR A 131 2.66 -11.95 -0.03
N PRO A 132 3.26 -11.06 -0.86
CA PRO A 132 2.62 -9.79 -1.22
C PRO A 132 1.33 -9.97 -2.04
N SER A 133 1.26 -10.97 -2.91
CA SER A 133 0.05 -11.32 -3.64
C SER A 133 -1.04 -11.83 -2.71
N HIS A 134 -0.69 -12.65 -1.72
CA HIS A 134 -1.63 -13.16 -0.73
C HIS A 134 -2.21 -12.02 0.12
N LEU A 135 -1.36 -11.07 0.54
CA LEU A 135 -1.78 -9.88 1.27
C LEU A 135 -2.83 -9.09 0.47
N LEU A 136 -2.57 -8.81 -0.81
CA LEU A 136 -3.52 -8.10 -1.67
C LEU A 136 -4.83 -8.88 -1.84
N TYR A 137 -4.75 -10.19 -2.08
CA TYR A 137 -5.91 -11.07 -2.21
C TYR A 137 -6.82 -11.03 -0.97
N LEU A 138 -6.23 -11.08 0.23
CA LEU A 138 -6.99 -11.06 1.49
C LEU A 138 -7.72 -9.74 1.73
N CYS A 139 -7.25 -8.62 1.19
CA CYS A 139 -7.93 -7.32 1.31
C CYS A 139 -9.35 -7.31 0.74
N LYS A 140 -9.70 -8.24 -0.16
CA LYS A 140 -11.09 -8.41 -0.63
C LYS A 140 -12.06 -8.78 0.47
N HIS A 141 -11.59 -9.53 1.47
CA HIS A 141 -12.43 -10.18 2.46
C HIS A 141 -12.11 -9.76 3.90
N ASP A 142 -10.93 -9.17 4.13
CA ASP A 142 -10.49 -8.69 5.44
C ASP A 142 -10.36 -7.15 5.45
N PRO A 143 -11.38 -6.43 5.97
CA PRO A 143 -11.36 -4.96 6.02
C PRO A 143 -10.23 -4.43 6.92
N ASP A 144 -9.94 -5.09 8.04
CA ASP A 144 -8.90 -4.65 8.98
C ASP A 144 -7.52 -4.66 8.30
N LEU A 145 -7.25 -5.73 7.53
CA LEU A 145 -6.02 -5.83 6.74
C LEU A 145 -6.00 -4.80 5.61
N ARG A 146 -7.13 -4.61 4.91
CA ARG A 146 -7.25 -3.65 3.82
C ARG A 146 -6.93 -2.22 4.27
N ASP A 147 -7.50 -1.79 5.39
CA ASP A 147 -7.28 -0.45 5.95
C ASP A 147 -5.81 -0.25 6.34
N LEU A 148 -5.20 -1.26 6.95
CA LEU A 148 -3.79 -1.23 7.30
C LEU A 148 -2.89 -1.14 6.06
N LEU A 149 -3.20 -1.88 4.99
CA LEU A 149 -2.43 -1.81 3.74
C LEU A 149 -2.65 -0.48 3.01
N PHE A 150 -3.85 0.10 3.05
CA PHE A 150 -4.07 1.46 2.55
C PHE A 150 -3.16 2.47 3.25
N LEU A 151 -3.10 2.44 4.59
CA LEU A 151 -2.22 3.32 5.36
C LEU A 151 -0.75 3.12 5.00
N LEU A 152 -0.30 1.87 4.86
CA LEU A 152 1.06 1.58 4.41
C LEU A 152 1.32 2.08 2.98
N GLY A 153 0.35 1.95 2.07
CA GLY A 153 0.44 2.43 0.70
C GLY A 153 0.55 3.96 0.60
N LEU A 154 -0.06 4.68 1.54
CA LEU A 154 -0.06 6.15 1.62
C LEU A 154 1.27 6.75 2.07
N ILE A 155 2.19 5.97 2.63
CA ILE A 155 3.49 6.51 3.07
C ILE A 155 4.25 7.09 1.87
N SER A 156 4.57 8.38 1.91
CA SER A 156 5.37 9.07 0.90
C SER A 156 6.21 10.16 1.54
N THR A 157 7.46 10.29 1.10
CA THR A 157 8.41 11.27 1.66
C THR A 157 9.07 12.11 0.57
N CYS A 158 8.48 12.16 -0.63
CA CYS A 158 9.04 12.84 -1.79
C CYS A 158 8.98 14.36 -1.67
N THR A 159 7.91 14.90 -1.08
CA THR A 159 7.69 16.34 -0.87
C THR A 159 7.51 16.69 0.61
N THR A 160 7.64 17.97 0.96
CA THR A 160 7.42 18.44 2.34
C THR A 160 5.99 18.16 2.83
N LEU A 161 4.99 18.36 1.96
CA LEU A 161 3.58 18.09 2.31
C LEU A 161 3.35 16.61 2.59
N GLU A 162 3.91 15.72 1.75
CA GLU A 162 3.81 14.28 1.97
C GLU A 162 4.52 13.84 3.26
N LYS A 163 5.64 14.48 3.63
CA LYS A 163 6.31 14.22 4.91
C LYS A 163 5.41 14.56 6.11
N VAL A 164 4.66 15.67 6.04
CA VAL A 164 3.66 16.03 7.08
C VAL A 164 2.58 14.96 7.20
N LEU A 165 2.01 14.54 6.08
CA LEU A 165 0.99 13.50 6.08
C LEU A 165 1.53 12.16 6.56
N THR A 166 2.75 11.81 6.17
CA THR A 166 3.40 10.54 6.53
C THR A 166 3.56 10.40 8.03
N TRP A 167 4.00 11.42 8.77
CA TRP A 167 4.08 11.32 10.24
C TRP A 167 2.74 10.97 10.88
N SER A 168 1.66 11.60 10.44
CA SER A 168 0.30 11.28 10.90
C SER A 168 -0.11 9.86 10.49
N THR A 169 0.22 9.43 9.28
CA THR A 169 -0.07 8.07 8.77
C THR A 169 0.69 7.01 9.55
N LEU A 170 1.98 7.21 9.86
CA LEU A 170 2.80 6.30 10.66
C LEU A 170 2.19 6.07 12.04
N TYR A 171 1.66 7.13 12.67
CA TYR A 171 1.00 6.99 13.96
C TYR A 171 -0.33 6.24 13.85
N LYS A 172 -1.14 6.51 12.82
CA LYS A 172 -2.39 5.76 12.57
C LYS A 172 -2.12 4.27 12.37
N ILE A 173 -1.03 3.91 11.70
CA ILE A 173 -0.58 2.52 11.57
C ILE A 173 -0.29 1.91 12.94
N LEU A 174 0.47 2.62 13.80
CA LEU A 174 0.74 2.17 15.16
C LEU A 174 -0.54 1.93 15.97
N ASP A 175 -1.48 2.87 15.93
CA ASP A 175 -2.77 2.74 16.63
C ASP A 175 -3.58 1.54 16.11
N SER A 176 -3.59 1.33 14.78
CA SER A 176 -4.27 0.20 14.15
C SER A 176 -3.64 -1.14 14.56
N VAL A 177 -2.30 -1.25 14.48
CA VAL A 177 -1.58 -2.46 14.89
C VAL A 177 -1.80 -2.74 16.38
N LYS A 178 -1.75 -1.74 17.26
CA LYS A 178 -2.05 -1.91 18.70
C LYS A 178 -3.46 -2.44 18.93
N HIS A 179 -4.45 -1.88 18.23
CA HIS A 179 -5.84 -2.28 18.34
C HIS A 179 -6.03 -3.75 17.94
N HIS A 180 -5.59 -4.13 16.74
CA HIS A 180 -5.77 -5.48 16.22
C HIS A 180 -4.87 -6.52 16.91
N ALA A 181 -3.65 -6.14 17.35
CA ALA A 181 -2.80 -7.01 18.16
C ALA A 181 -3.49 -7.43 19.45
N LYS A 182 -4.09 -6.46 20.16
CA LYS A 182 -4.87 -6.72 21.38
C LYS A 182 -6.05 -7.65 21.11
N ALA A 183 -6.76 -7.48 19.98
CA ALA A 183 -7.88 -8.34 19.60
C ALA A 183 -7.46 -9.80 19.38
N MET A 184 -6.20 -10.05 19.00
CA MET A 184 -5.62 -11.39 18.85
C MET A 184 -4.89 -11.88 20.12
N GLY A 185 -4.95 -11.15 21.23
CA GLY A 185 -4.24 -11.50 22.46
C GLY A 185 -2.72 -11.33 22.41
N ALA A 186 -2.21 -10.54 21.46
CA ALA A 186 -0.78 -10.22 21.35
C ALA A 186 -0.46 -8.83 21.93
N ALA A 187 0.68 -8.72 22.62
CA ALA A 187 1.23 -7.43 23.02
C ALA A 187 1.96 -6.75 21.86
N ILE A 188 1.96 -5.41 21.80
CA ILE A 188 2.63 -4.65 20.74
C ILE A 188 4.15 -4.91 20.70
N ASP A 189 4.72 -5.20 21.87
CA ASP A 189 6.15 -5.51 22.08
C ASP A 189 6.59 -6.79 21.35
N ALA A 190 5.65 -7.66 20.96
CA ALA A 190 5.94 -8.81 20.11
C ALA A 190 6.33 -8.40 18.68
N PHE A 191 6.01 -7.16 18.29
CA PHE A 191 6.18 -6.67 16.93
C PHE A 191 7.20 -5.53 16.82
N ALA A 192 7.63 -4.88 17.90
CA ALA A 192 8.68 -3.87 17.86
C ALA A 192 9.28 -3.60 19.24
N ASP A 193 10.46 -2.99 19.25
CA ASP A 193 11.13 -2.56 20.47
C ASP A 193 10.29 -1.47 21.19
N PRO A 194 9.86 -1.69 22.44
CA PRO A 194 9.06 -0.74 23.20
C PRO A 194 9.76 0.60 23.42
N GLU A 195 11.10 0.63 23.54
CA GLU A 195 11.85 1.86 23.69
C GLU A 195 11.74 2.71 22.40
N GLN A 196 11.93 2.09 21.24
CA GLN A 196 11.80 2.74 19.94
C GLN A 196 10.38 3.26 19.70
N LEU A 197 9.36 2.46 20.05
CA LEU A 197 7.96 2.89 19.96
C LEU A 197 7.66 4.08 20.89
N SER A 198 8.27 4.11 22.08
CA SER A 198 8.16 5.23 23.02
C SER A 198 8.78 6.50 22.44
N LEU A 199 10.00 6.42 21.88
CA LEU A 199 10.67 7.55 21.23
C LEU A 199 9.87 8.11 20.04
N PHE A 200 9.32 7.22 19.21
CA PHE A 200 8.43 7.58 18.09
C PHE A 200 7.15 8.26 18.57
N THR A 201 6.46 7.66 19.54
CA THR A 201 5.20 8.18 20.09
C THR A 201 5.41 9.55 20.72
N ALA A 202 6.51 9.71 21.46
CA ALA A 202 6.87 10.97 22.10
C ALA A 202 7.15 12.09 21.10
N ALA A 203 7.81 11.78 19.98
CA ALA A 203 8.03 12.75 18.90
C ALA A 203 6.71 13.20 18.27
N CYS A 204 5.84 12.25 17.90
CA CYS A 204 4.55 12.53 17.26
C CYS A 204 3.61 13.37 18.14
N ASN A 205 3.69 13.21 19.45
CA ASN A 205 2.84 13.91 20.41
C ASN A 205 3.35 15.30 20.82
N ASN A 206 4.51 15.74 20.33
CA ASN A 206 5.11 16.99 20.77
C ASN A 206 5.46 17.94 19.61
N THR A 207 4.65 18.99 19.44
CA THR A 207 4.86 20.03 18.43
C THR A 207 6.15 20.81 18.62
N SER A 208 6.70 20.92 19.85
CA SER A 208 7.99 21.60 20.03
C SER A 208 9.16 20.78 19.47
N ILE A 209 8.94 19.50 19.19
CA ILE A 209 9.93 18.58 18.60
C ILE A 209 9.74 18.50 17.08
N LEU A 210 8.55 18.11 16.63
CA LEU A 210 8.28 17.85 15.22
C LEU A 210 7.68 19.05 14.47
N GLY A 211 7.32 20.14 15.16
CA GLY A 211 6.68 21.30 14.55
C GLY A 211 5.40 20.91 13.81
N ILE A 212 5.30 21.32 12.56
CA ILE A 212 4.18 21.00 11.67
C ILE A 212 4.03 19.51 11.36
N TYR A 213 5.05 18.69 11.63
CA TYR A 213 5.01 17.24 11.42
C TYR A 213 4.38 16.48 12.61
N ALA A 214 4.17 17.15 13.75
CA ALA A 214 3.54 16.52 14.90
C ALA A 214 2.07 16.17 14.60
N ARG A 215 1.57 15.08 15.20
CA ARG A 215 0.15 14.68 15.11
C ARG A 215 -0.77 15.70 15.81
N HIS A 216 -0.28 16.28 16.89
CA HIS A 216 -1.03 17.21 17.73
C HIS A 216 -0.43 18.62 17.66
N GLY A 217 -1.30 19.62 17.89
CA GLY A 217 -0.88 21.00 18.11
C GLY A 217 -0.21 21.19 19.48
N ALA A 218 0.20 22.42 19.77
CA ALA A 218 0.98 22.74 20.97
C ALA A 218 0.27 22.25 22.25
N SER A 219 1.04 21.59 23.11
CA SER A 219 0.60 21.17 24.46
C SER A 219 1.65 21.58 25.49
N GLU A 220 1.24 21.71 26.74
CA GLU A 220 2.13 22.11 27.86
C GLU A 220 3.08 20.98 28.31
N ASN A 221 3.07 19.83 27.63
CA ASN A 221 3.91 18.70 28.00
C ASN A 221 5.39 18.99 27.70
N PRO A 222 6.29 18.90 28.69
CA PRO A 222 7.70 19.13 28.47
C PRO A 222 8.25 18.10 27.46
N PRO A 223 9.07 18.54 26.49
CA PRO A 223 9.64 17.63 25.51
C PRO A 223 10.58 16.61 26.19
N PRO A 224 10.48 15.32 25.83
CA PRO A 224 11.41 14.32 26.34
C PRO A 224 12.83 14.57 25.82
N LYS A 225 13.83 14.12 26.58
CA LYS A 225 15.25 14.34 26.28
C LYS A 225 15.74 13.69 24.98
N ARG A 226 15.10 12.59 24.58
CA ARG A 226 15.41 11.83 23.37
C ARG A 226 14.10 11.49 22.67
N VAL A 227 14.09 11.69 21.36
CA VAL A 227 12.93 11.55 20.48
C VAL A 227 13.40 11.16 19.09
N MET A 228 12.54 10.47 18.35
CA MET A 228 12.78 10.08 16.96
C MET A 228 12.31 11.21 16.03
N THR A 229 13.23 11.96 15.42
CA THR A 229 12.91 13.09 14.53
C THR A 229 13.17 12.81 13.05
N ASP A 230 13.89 11.72 12.75
CA ASP A 230 14.15 11.28 11.39
C ASP A 230 12.95 10.46 10.87
N ILE A 231 12.36 10.91 9.76
CA ILE A 231 11.19 10.25 9.16
C ILE A 231 11.55 8.89 8.55
N ALA A 232 12.77 8.69 8.07
CA ALA A 232 13.22 7.40 7.56
C ALA A 232 13.40 6.40 8.70
N GLU A 233 13.94 6.83 9.85
CA GLU A 233 13.99 6.02 11.07
C GLU A 233 12.59 5.60 11.53
N ALA A 234 11.66 6.57 11.61
CA ALA A 234 10.26 6.32 11.97
C ALA A 234 9.56 5.38 10.99
N SER A 235 9.75 5.59 9.70
CA SER A 235 9.13 4.76 8.68
C SER A 235 9.67 3.33 8.68
N ALA A 236 10.97 3.14 8.90
CA ALA A 236 11.58 1.82 9.02
C ALA A 236 11.06 1.07 10.26
N LEU A 237 10.95 1.75 11.41
CA LEU A 237 10.38 1.18 12.63
C LEU A 237 8.95 0.68 12.39
N ILE A 238 8.08 1.55 11.86
CA ILE A 238 6.66 1.25 11.69
C ILE A 238 6.42 0.24 10.56
N ALA A 239 7.13 0.31 9.44
CA ALA A 239 7.02 -0.68 8.38
C ALA A 239 7.50 -2.06 8.85
N GLY A 240 8.63 -2.12 9.55
CA GLY A 240 9.15 -3.37 10.12
C GLY A 240 8.22 -3.98 11.18
N MET A 241 7.63 -3.15 12.04
CA MET A 241 6.60 -3.58 12.99
C MET A 241 5.38 -4.16 12.27
N THR A 242 4.88 -3.43 11.27
CA THR A 242 3.67 -3.82 10.54
C THR A 242 3.88 -5.11 9.77
N ALA A 243 5.07 -5.32 9.18
CA ALA A 243 5.41 -6.57 8.52
C ALA A 243 5.36 -7.79 9.47
N ARG A 244 5.90 -7.65 10.69
CA ARG A 244 5.83 -8.71 11.71
C ARG A 244 4.40 -8.96 12.19
N PHE A 245 3.63 -7.89 12.37
CA PHE A 245 2.22 -7.96 12.71
C PHE A 245 1.43 -8.70 11.62
N CYS A 246 1.52 -8.29 10.36
CA CYS A 246 0.76 -8.90 9.26
C CYS A 246 1.02 -10.41 9.14
N ARG A 247 2.27 -10.85 9.33
CA ARG A 247 2.60 -12.29 9.31
C ARG A 247 1.88 -13.06 10.40
N SER A 248 1.89 -12.52 11.62
CA SER A 248 1.23 -13.14 12.78
C SER A 248 -0.29 -13.08 12.65
N TYR A 249 -0.81 -11.97 12.15
CA TYR A 249 -2.23 -11.73 11.93
C TYR A 249 -2.82 -12.72 10.91
N ILE A 250 -2.13 -12.90 9.77
CA ILE A 250 -2.54 -13.86 8.74
C ILE A 250 -2.49 -15.28 9.29
N ALA A 251 -1.41 -15.67 9.98
CA ALA A 251 -1.32 -17.00 10.56
C ALA A 251 -2.42 -17.31 11.59
N ALA A 252 -2.94 -16.28 12.28
CA ALA A 252 -4.01 -16.44 13.26
C ALA A 252 -5.42 -16.42 12.64
N LYS A 253 -5.67 -15.54 11.66
CA LYS A 253 -7.02 -15.29 11.10
C LYS A 253 -7.29 -16.02 9.77
N HIS A 254 -6.24 -16.36 9.02
CA HIS A 254 -6.30 -16.96 7.67
C HIS A 254 -5.31 -18.14 7.53
N PRO A 255 -5.48 -19.22 8.32
CA PRO A 255 -4.59 -20.39 8.31
C PRO A 255 -4.63 -21.20 7.00
#